data_AF-A0A2E8VJH3-F1
#
_entry.id   AF-A0A2E8VJH3-F1
#
_cell.length_a   1.000
_cell.length_b   1.000
_cell.length_c   1.000
_cell.angle_alpha   90.00
_cell.angle_beta   90.00
_cell.angle_gamma   90.00
#
_symmetry.space_group_name_H-M   'P 1'
#
loop_
_entity.id
_entity.type
_entity.pdbx_description
1 polymer ?
#
loop_
_entity_poly.entity_id
_entity_poly.type
_entity_poly.pdbx_seq_one_letter_code
_entity_poly.pdbx_strand_id
1 'polypeptide(L)' 'MLKAGATIPPFALPDQQGETVRSEELLAQGPLVLFFYIADFTPG' A
#
# COMPACT_ATOMS: atom_id res chain seq x y z
N MET A 1 -14.08 3.20 -5.83
CA MET A 1 -13.75 1.79 -5.47
C MET A 1 -12.99 1.16 -6.61
N LEU A 2 -11.86 0.50 -6.32
CA LEU A 2 -11.19 -0.38 -7.29
C LEU A 2 -12.05 -1.63 -7.49
N LYS A 3 -12.11 -2.10 -8.74
CA LYS A 3 -12.79 -3.35 -9.12
C LYS A 3 -11.74 -4.42 -9.42
N ALA A 4 -12.12 -5.69 -9.32
CA ALA A 4 -11.25 -6.77 -9.77
C ALA A 4 -10.84 -6.55 -11.24
N GLY A 5 -9.55 -6.76 -11.52
CA GLY A 5 -8.95 -6.50 -12.83
C GLY A 5 -8.59 -5.04 -13.11
N ALA A 6 -8.96 -4.09 -12.24
CA ALA A 6 -8.51 -2.70 -12.39
C ALA A 6 -7.03 -2.58 -12.00
N THR A 7 -6.27 -1.82 -12.78
CA THR A 7 -4.91 -1.40 -12.41
C THR A 7 -4.98 -0.47 -11.20
N ILE A 8 -4.12 -0.73 -10.21
CA ILE A 8 -4.03 0.16 -9.04
C ILE A 8 -3.40 1.50 -9.45
N PRO A 9 -3.85 2.64 -8.90
CA PRO A 9 -3.11 3.90 -9.02
C PRO A 9 -1.74 3.77 -8.36
N PRO A 10 -0.69 4.38 -8.92
CA PRO A 10 0.61 4.40 -8.27
C PRO A 10 0.55 5.18 -6.95
N PHE A 11 1.36 4.78 -5.97
CA PHE A 11 1.52 5.52 -4.73
C PHE A 11 2.99 5.69 -4.37
N ALA A 12 3.28 6.78 -3.65
CA ALA A 12 4.53 7.03 -2.96
C ALA A 12 4.18 7.51 -1.55
N LEU A 13 4.43 6.68 -0.55
CA LEU A 13 4.05 6.93 0.85
C LEU A 13 5.24 6.65 1.77
N PRO A 14 5.33 7.34 2.92
CA PRO A 14 6.32 6.98 3.93
C PRO A 14 5.95 5.62 4.56
N ASP A 15 6.96 4.81 4.83
CA ASP A 15 6.85 3.63 5.70
C ASP A 15 6.93 4.01 7.19
N GLN A 16 7.04 3.00 8.05
CA GLN A 16 7.14 3.20 9.51
C GLN A 16 8.44 3.89 9.96
N GLN A 17 9.46 3.91 9.10
CA GLN A 17 10.74 4.59 9.34
C GLN A 17 10.74 6.00 8.72
N GLY A 18 9.70 6.37 7.98
CA GLY A 18 9.61 7.64 7.25
C GLY A 18 10.23 7.57 5.85
N GLU A 19 10.73 6.41 5.42
CA GLU A 19 11.32 6.24 4.11
C GLU A 19 10.22 6.14 3.05
N THR A 20 10.42 6.82 1.92
CA THR A 20 9.42 6.81 0.86
C THR A 20 9.46 5.48 0.10
N VAL A 21 8.37 4.72 0.17
CA VAL A 21 8.18 3.51 -0.63
C VAL A 21 7.25 3.78 -1.81
N ARG A 22 7.57 3.17 -2.97
CA ARG A 22 6.79 3.31 -4.21
C ARG A 22 6.15 1.99 -4.62
N SER A 23 4.89 2.05 -5.09
CA SER A 23 4.16 0.86 -5.55
C SER A 23 4.90 0.06 -6.63
N GLU A 24 5.60 0.75 -7.54
CA GLU A 24 6.33 0.14 -8.65
C GLU A 24 7.55 -0.67 -8.17
N GLU A 25 8.28 -0.13 -7.18
CA GLU A 25 9.44 -0.78 -6.56
C GLU A 25 9.03 -2.00 -5.74
N LEU A 26 7.87 -1.93 -5.08
CA LEU A 26 7.29 -3.07 -4.35
C LEU A 26 6.83 -4.18 -5.31
N LEU A 27 6.14 -3.81 -6.38
CA LEU A 27 5.67 -4.77 -7.40
C LEU A 27 6.82 -5.43 -8.17
N ALA A 28 7.95 -4.73 -8.35
CA ALA A 28 9.15 -5.30 -8.97
C ALA A 28 9.77 -6.43 -8.13
N GLN A 29 9.52 -6.45 -6.81
CA GLN A 29 9.99 -7.52 -5.91
C GLN A 29 9.07 -8.75 -5.91
N GLY A 30 7.82 -8.59 -6.35
CA GLY A 30 6.87 -9.68 -6.47
C GLY A 30 5.41 -9.25 -6.29
N PRO A 31 4.48 -10.22 -6.23
CA PRO A 31 3.07 -9.95 -5.98
C PRO A 31 2.86 -9.20 -4.65
N LEU A 32 2.04 -8.15 -4.68
CA LEU A 32 1.77 -7.28 -3.54
C LEU A 32 0.36 -7.52 -2.99
N VAL A 33 0.25 -7.63 -1.66
CA VAL A 33 -1.03 -7.62 -0.92
C VAL A 33 -1.07 -6.34 -0.10
N LEU A 34 -2.10 -5.52 -0.31
CA LEU A 34 -2.34 -4.29 0.46
C LEU A 34 -3.53 -4.49 1.40
N PHE A 35 -3.37 -4.12 2.66
CA PHE A 35 -4.44 -4.09 3.65
C PHE A 35 -4.51 -2.70 4.28
N PHE A 36 -5.72 -2.25 4.60
CA PHE A 36 -5.98 -0.97 5.25
C PHE A 36 -6.68 -1.22 6.57
N TYR A 37 -6.31 -0.46 7.60
CA TYR A 37 -6.96 -0.44 8.89
C TYR A 37 -7.15 1.02 9.31
N ILE A 38 -8.05 1.27 10.27
CA ILE A 38 -8.51 2.63 10.59
C ILE A 38 -7.37 3.49 11.13
N ALA A 39 -6.77 3.07 12.24
CA ALA A 39 -5.66 3.74 12.89
C ALA A 39 -4.96 2.78 13.85
N ASP A 40 -3.70 3.09 14.16
CA ASP A 40 -3.01 2.43 15.26
C ASP A 40 -3.68 2.77 16.60
N PHE A 41 -3.60 1.83 17.54
CA PHE A 41 -4.06 1.99 18.92
C PHE A 41 -5.55 2.34 19.11
N THR A 42 -6.40 2.08 18.11
CA THR A 42 -7.86 2.21 18.25
C THR A 42 -8.52 0.85 18.54
N PRO A 43 -9.42 0.76 19.54
CA PRO A 43 -10.28 -0.41 19.71
C PRO A 43 -11.11 -0.66 18.43
N GLY A 44 -11.27 -1.93 18.06
CA GLY A 44 -12.19 -2.37 17.01
C GLY A 44 -13.61 -2.51 17.51
#